data_AF-A0A526YJH0-F1
#
_entry.id   AF-A0A526YJH0-F1
#
_cell.length_a   1.000
_cell.length_b   1.000
_cell.length_c   1.000
_cell.angle_alpha   90.00
_cell.angle_beta   90.00
_cell.angle_gamma   90.00
#
_symmetry.space_group_name_H-M   'P 1'
#
loop_
_entity.id
_entity.type
_entity.pdbx_description
1 polymer ?
#
loop_
_entity_poly.entity_id
_entity_poly.type
_entity_poly.pdbx_seq_one_letter_code
_entity_poly.pdbx_strand_id
1 'polypeptide(L)'
;EAIDFAYWIASGEVQRGPYASAGGQPGHAAAWDDAAVNAAGGNFYKDTRATLERAWVRPRHDGYMTFQQAASGRINLGLTEKHDAGRVVADLNRLFVKSFRHPALS
;
A
#
# COMPACT_ATOMS: atom_id res chain seq x y z
N GLU A 1 23.10 15.01 -9.49
CA GLU A 1 22.15 16.01 -8.99
C GLU A 1 20.78 15.44 -8.60
N ALA A 2 19.91 15.03 -9.53
CA ALA A 2 18.57 14.53 -9.16
C ALA A 2 18.59 13.23 -8.32
N ILE A 3 19.51 12.31 -8.63
CA ILE A 3 19.68 11.05 -7.89
C ILE A 3 20.23 11.32 -6.48
N ASP A 4 21.22 12.19 -6.35
CA ASP A 4 21.81 12.54 -5.05
C ASP A 4 20.79 13.20 -4.14
N PHE A 5 19.97 14.09 -4.69
CA PHE A 5 18.84 14.67 -3.98
C PHE A 5 17.84 13.58 -3.54
N ALA A 6 17.50 12.63 -4.42
CA ALA A 6 16.59 11.53 -4.09
C ALA A 6 17.11 10.67 -2.92
N TYR A 7 18.41 10.37 -2.89
CA TYR A 7 19.01 9.66 -1.75
C TYR A 7 19.01 10.49 -0.47
N TRP A 8 19.36 11.78 -0.58
CA TRP A 8 19.39 12.68 0.56
C TRP A 8 17.98 12.84 1.19
N ILE A 9 16.97 13.17 0.38
CA ILE A 9 15.60 13.39 0.87
C ILE A 9 14.98 12.12 1.44
N ALA A 10 15.35 10.94 0.93
CA ALA A 10 14.88 9.65 1.43
C ALA A 10 15.66 9.12 2.66
N SER A 11 16.77 9.77 3.03
CA SER A 11 17.60 9.33 4.15
C SER A 11 16.87 9.43 5.49
N GLY A 12 17.18 8.52 6.43
CA GLY A 12 16.55 8.51 7.74
C GLY A 12 16.79 9.77 8.58
N GLU A 13 17.90 10.47 8.37
CA GLU A 13 18.19 11.74 9.05
C GLU A 13 17.29 12.88 8.57
N VAL A 14 17.17 13.02 7.25
CA VAL A 14 16.31 14.04 6.65
C VAL A 14 14.84 13.75 6.93
N GLN A 15 14.44 12.48 6.85
CA GLN A 15 13.07 12.02 7.10
C GLN A 15 12.61 12.19 8.55
N ARG A 16 13.50 12.03 9.55
CA ARG A 16 13.16 12.26 10.98
C ARG A 16 13.32 13.72 11.41
N GLY A 17 14.09 14.51 10.68
CA GLY A 17 14.36 15.91 10.98
C GLY A 17 13.61 16.85 10.03
N PRO A 18 14.33 17.53 9.11
CA PRO A 18 13.80 18.64 8.32
C PRO A 18 12.54 18.30 7.52
N TYR A 19 12.42 17.06 7.01
CA TYR A 19 11.25 16.64 6.24
C TYR A 19 9.99 16.57 7.11
N ALA A 20 10.08 15.91 8.28
CA ALA A 20 8.99 15.82 9.23
C ALA A 20 8.63 17.19 9.82
N SER A 21 9.63 18.00 10.20
CA SER A 21 9.39 19.34 10.76
C SER A 21 8.74 20.30 9.78
N ALA A 22 8.92 20.07 8.48
CA ALA A 22 8.25 20.83 7.42
C ALA A 22 6.81 20.35 7.14
N GLY A 23 6.28 19.41 7.94
CA GLY A 23 4.96 18.81 7.74
C GLY A 23 4.92 17.68 6.70
N GLY A 24 6.09 17.19 6.26
CA GLY A 24 6.19 15.99 5.43
C GLY A 24 5.74 14.74 6.18
N GLN A 25 5.28 13.73 5.44
CA GLN A 25 4.88 12.42 5.99
C GLN A 25 6.01 11.43 5.78
N PRO A 26 6.82 11.10 6.81
CA PRO A 26 8.01 10.30 6.61
C PRO A 26 7.71 8.89 6.10
N GLY A 27 8.47 8.44 5.11
CA GLY A 27 8.43 7.08 4.56
C GLY A 27 9.52 6.15 5.12
N HIS A 28 10.46 6.70 5.89
CA HIS A 28 11.61 5.96 6.42
C HIS A 28 11.38 5.54 7.88
N ALA A 29 11.61 4.26 8.18
CA ALA A 29 11.35 3.67 9.50
C ALA A 29 12.01 4.42 10.67
N ALA A 30 13.24 4.93 10.49
CA ALA A 30 13.93 5.74 11.51
C ALA A 30 13.13 6.96 12.00
N ALA A 31 12.26 7.55 11.17
CA ALA A 31 11.38 8.65 11.59
C ALA A 31 10.15 8.14 12.36
N TRP A 32 9.71 6.91 12.09
CA TRP A 32 8.56 6.30 12.76
C TRP A 32 8.87 5.89 14.20
N ASP A 33 10.15 5.69 14.53
CA ASP A 33 10.62 5.37 15.87
C ASP A 33 11.10 6.63 16.64
N ASP A 34 11.11 7.79 16.00
CA ASP A 34 11.55 9.05 16.60
C ASP A 34 10.46 9.64 17.52
N ALA A 35 10.85 10.00 18.73
CA ALA A 35 9.92 10.50 19.76
C ALA A 35 9.33 11.88 19.41
N ALA A 36 10.12 12.77 18.80
CA ALA A 36 9.65 14.11 18.44
C ALA A 36 8.70 14.06 17.24
N VAL A 37 9.00 13.22 16.26
CA VAL A 37 8.11 12.97 15.11
C VAL A 37 6.77 12.38 15.58
N ASN A 38 6.80 11.40 16.48
CA ASN A 38 5.58 10.83 17.04
C ASN A 38 4.80 11.82 17.89
N ALA A 39 5.46 12.62 18.73
CA ALA A 39 4.79 13.65 19.54
C ALA A 39 4.05 14.67 18.65
N ALA A 40 4.68 15.12 17.57
CA ALA A 40 4.05 16.03 16.60
C ALA A 40 2.91 15.37 15.80
N GLY A 41 3.04 14.08 15.50
CA GLY A 41 2.05 13.30 14.76
C GLY A 41 0.99 12.59 15.61
N GLY A 42 0.89 12.89 16.91
CA GLY A 42 -0.08 12.25 17.81
C GLY A 42 0.11 10.73 17.94
N ASN A 43 1.36 10.27 17.94
CA ASN A 43 1.78 8.86 17.95
C ASN A 43 1.32 8.03 16.75
N PHE A 44 0.86 8.65 15.65
CA PHE A 44 0.38 7.94 14.46
C PHE A 44 1.33 6.83 13.99
N TYR A 45 2.63 7.13 13.84
CA TYR A 45 3.60 6.18 13.28
C TYR A 45 3.82 4.99 14.21
N LYS A 46 4.01 5.23 15.50
CA LYS A 46 4.14 4.17 16.52
C LYS A 46 2.87 3.32 16.60
N ASP A 47 1.70 3.95 16.69
CA ASP A 47 0.43 3.27 16.94
C ASP A 47 -0.05 2.48 15.70
N THR A 48 0.38 2.88 14.50
CA THR A 48 0.05 2.17 13.25
C THR A 48 1.17 1.29 12.71
N ARG A 49 2.36 1.26 13.34
CA ARG A 49 3.55 0.55 12.87
C ARG A 49 3.26 -0.91 12.56
N ALA A 50 2.62 -1.59 13.49
CA ALA A 50 2.22 -2.99 13.37
C ALA A 50 1.30 -3.26 12.16
N THR A 51 0.43 -2.32 11.83
CA THR A 51 -0.46 -2.42 10.66
C THR A 51 0.32 -2.18 9.38
N LEU A 52 1.18 -1.16 9.35
CA LEU A 52 2.00 -0.82 8.18
C LEU A 52 2.99 -1.93 7.81
N GLU A 53 3.65 -2.54 8.80
CA GLU A 53 4.59 -3.66 8.58
C GLU A 53 3.91 -4.92 8.06
N ARG A 54 2.62 -5.11 8.36
CA ARG A 54 1.80 -6.23 7.86
C ARG A 54 1.04 -5.89 6.59
N ALA A 55 1.13 -4.64 6.13
CA ALA A 55 0.44 -4.21 4.93
C ALA A 55 1.06 -4.86 3.69
N TRP A 56 0.20 -5.20 2.74
CA TRP A 56 0.61 -5.76 1.46
C TRP A 56 0.81 -4.65 0.43
N VAL A 57 1.91 -4.69 -0.32
CA VAL A 57 2.15 -3.76 -1.42
C VAL A 57 1.33 -4.19 -2.64
N ARG A 58 0.51 -3.27 -3.15
CA ARG A 58 -0.29 -3.51 -4.36
C ARG A 58 0.62 -3.84 -5.56
N PRO A 59 0.35 -4.92 -6.30
CA PRO A 59 1.02 -5.23 -7.57
C PRO A 59 0.97 -4.05 -8.56
N ARG A 60 2.05 -3.88 -9.32
CA ARG A 60 2.21 -2.77 -10.29
C ARG A 60 2.13 -3.22 -11.75
N HIS A 61 1.69 -4.46 -12.01
CA HIS A 61 1.58 -4.95 -13.38
C HIS A 61 0.38 -4.33 -14.09
N ASP A 62 0.51 -4.19 -15.41
CA ASP A 62 -0.58 -3.80 -16.29
C ASP A 62 -1.71 -4.85 -16.22
N GLY A 63 -2.92 -4.41 -15.87
CA GLY A 63 -4.06 -5.27 -15.57
C GLY A 63 -4.47 -5.35 -14.09
N TYR A 64 -3.63 -4.91 -13.15
CA TYR A 64 -3.96 -4.96 -11.72
C TYR A 64 -5.20 -4.14 -11.36
N MET A 65 -5.35 -2.94 -11.92
CA MET A 65 -6.50 -2.07 -11.62
C MET A 65 -7.82 -2.67 -12.10
N THR A 66 -7.83 -3.29 -13.28
CA THR A 66 -9.00 -4.02 -13.79
C THR A 66 -9.36 -5.20 -12.89
N PHE A 67 -8.35 -5.94 -12.42
CA PHE A 67 -8.54 -7.00 -11.43
C PHE A 67 -9.14 -6.44 -10.13
N GLN A 68 -8.57 -5.38 -9.57
CA GLN A 68 -9.01 -4.80 -8.30
C GLN A 68 -10.49 -4.42 -8.35
N GLN A 69 -10.94 -3.80 -9.45
CA GLN A 69 -12.33 -3.42 -9.64
C GLN A 69 -13.25 -4.65 -9.70
N ALA A 70 -12.91 -5.65 -10.51
CA ALA A 70 -13.70 -6.88 -10.65
C ALA A 70 -13.74 -7.69 -9.34
N ALA A 71 -12.61 -7.81 -8.66
CA ALA A 71 -12.47 -8.48 -7.37
C ALA A 71 -13.34 -7.82 -6.30
N SER A 72 -13.33 -6.49 -6.22
CA SER A 72 -14.16 -5.72 -5.29
C SER A 72 -15.65 -5.98 -5.53
N GLY A 73 -16.09 -5.94 -6.79
CA GLY A 73 -17.47 -6.28 -7.16
C GLY A 73 -17.86 -7.70 -6.75
N ARG A 74 -16.96 -8.67 -6.96
CA ARG A 74 -17.20 -10.07 -6.61
C ARG A 74 -17.30 -10.31 -5.09
N ILE A 75 -16.49 -9.62 -4.30
CA ILE A 75 -16.55 -9.69 -2.82
C ILE A 75 -17.88 -9.13 -2.34
N ASN A 76 -18.27 -7.93 -2.82
CA ASN A 76 -19.54 -7.31 -2.44
C ASN A 76 -20.72 -8.23 -2.73
N LEU A 77 -20.78 -8.79 -3.94
CA LEU A 77 -21.82 -9.75 -4.30
C LEU A 77 -21.83 -10.98 -3.38
N GLY A 78 -20.64 -11.52 -3.08
CA GLY A 78 -20.49 -12.66 -2.18
C GLY A 78 -21.00 -12.40 -0.76
N LEU A 79 -20.73 -11.21 -0.23
CA LEU A 79 -21.19 -10.80 1.09
C LEU A 79 -22.70 -10.54 1.12
N THR A 80 -23.22 -9.79 0.14
CA THR A 80 -24.64 -9.43 0.07
C THR A 80 -25.53 -10.66 -0.15
N GLU A 81 -25.13 -11.58 -1.03
CA GLU A 81 -25.90 -12.79 -1.38
C GLU A 81 -25.52 -14.00 -0.51
N LYS A 82 -24.59 -13.83 0.44
CA LYS A 82 -24.10 -14.89 1.33
C LYS A 82 -23.59 -16.13 0.59
N HIS A 83 -22.83 -15.91 -0.46
CA HIS A 83 -22.16 -17.00 -1.19
C HIS A 83 -21.13 -17.71 -0.32
N ASP A 84 -20.91 -18.99 -0.61
CA ASP A 84 -19.81 -19.75 -0.02
C ASP A 84 -18.46 -19.03 -0.20
N ALA A 85 -17.69 -18.96 0.88
CA ALA A 85 -16.41 -18.25 0.91
C ALA A 85 -15.38 -18.92 -0.01
N GLY A 86 -15.35 -20.25 -0.07
CA GLY A 86 -14.46 -21.00 -0.95
C GLY A 86 -14.70 -20.66 -2.43
N ARG A 87 -15.96 -20.55 -2.84
CA ARG A 87 -16.35 -20.10 -4.18
C ARG A 87 -15.89 -18.67 -4.47
N VAL A 88 -16.07 -17.74 -3.52
CA VAL A 88 -15.60 -16.35 -3.68
C VAL A 88 -14.08 -16.33 -3.88
N VAL A 89 -13.33 -17.03 -3.03
CA VAL A 89 -11.86 -17.12 -3.12
C VAL A 89 -11.42 -17.72 -4.45
N ALA A 90 -12.07 -18.80 -4.92
CA ALA A 90 -11.76 -19.40 -6.21
C ALA A 90 -11.98 -18.42 -7.38
N ASP A 91 -13.04 -17.60 -7.33
CA ASP A 91 -13.31 -16.55 -8.33
C ASP A 91 -12.23 -15.46 -8.31
N LEU A 92 -11.82 -15.00 -7.14
CA LEU A 92 -10.75 -14.01 -6.98
C LEU A 92 -9.42 -14.51 -7.55
N ASN A 93 -9.06 -15.77 -7.28
CA ASN A 93 -7.84 -16.38 -7.82
C ASN A 93 -7.88 -16.46 -9.35
N ARG A 94 -9.02 -16.81 -9.94
CA ARG A 94 -9.19 -16.81 -11.41
C ARG A 94 -9.07 -15.41 -12.01
N LEU A 95 -9.69 -14.41 -11.39
CA LEU A 95 -9.59 -13.01 -11.81
C LEU A 95 -8.13 -12.53 -11.74
N PHE A 96 -7.40 -12.89 -10.69
CA PHE A 96 -6.00 -12.52 -10.52
C PHE A 96 -5.10 -13.12 -11.59
N VAL A 97 -5.21 -14.43 -11.86
CA VAL A 97 -4.46 -15.08 -12.95
C VAL A 97 -4.77 -14.47 -14.31
N LYS A 98 -6.05 -14.15 -14.57
CA LYS A 98 -6.45 -13.48 -15.82
C LYS A 98 -5.82 -12.09 -15.98
N SER A 99 -5.54 -11.39 -14.89
CA SER A 99 -4.98 -10.03 -14.92
C SER A 99 -3.58 -9.94 -15.53
N PHE A 100 -2.86 -11.05 -15.66
CA PHE A 100 -1.56 -11.11 -16.33
C PHE A 100 -1.65 -11.39 -17.83
N ARG A 101 -2.85 -11.67 -18.36
CA ARG A 101 -3.05 -11.95 -19.78
C ARG A 101 -3.50 -10.67 -20.46
N HIS A 102 -2.62 -10.08 -21.27
CA HIS A 102 -3.02 -8.99 -22.17
C HIS A 102 -4.17 -9.47 -23.07
N PRO A 103 -5.22 -8.65 -23.30
CA PRO A 103 -6.07 -8.86 -24.46
C PRO A 103 -5.15 -8.74 -25.68
N ALA A 104 -5.15 -9.77 -26.54
CA ALA A 104 -4.53 -9.63 -27.84
C ALA A 104 -5.13 -8.39 -28.50
N LEU A 105 -4.28 -7.47 -28.94
CA LEU A 105 -4.69 -6.30 -29.71
C LEU A 105 -5.47 -6.83 -30.93
N SER A 106 -6.78 -6.57 -30.97
CA SER A 106 -7.64 -6.84 -32.13
C SER A 106 -7.52 -5.71 -33.14
#